data_AF-A0A707RE82-F1
#
_entry.id   AF-A0A707RE82-F1
#
_cell.length_a   1.000
_cell.length_b   1.000
_cell.length_c   1.000
_cell.angle_alpha   90.00
_cell.angle_beta   90.00
_cell.angle_gamma   90.00
#
_symmetry.space_group_name_H-M   'P 1'
#
loop_
_entity.id
_entity.type
_entity.pdbx_description
1 polymer ?
#
loop_
_entity_poly.entity_id
_entity_poly.type
_entity_poly.pdbx_seq_one_letter_code
_entity_poly.pdbx_strand_id
1 'polypeptide(L)'
;SIELACDHFDIREERGHTTKFSEQGESWLTLFACNQFSLVPYCYPAIQRGFQSGVLKEIVPFYREQKLGILAMEIMARERGDTINWEAMQVRVDPVYLDFCQNILLSSDDELVRTGLITLCDKHLEWTDFHNSDKHCCLTGYEIQRQDLLLWPFEYQAVKNWRARQGLSTPMIEHPLMNSPMTTANCPDFSQWQRPEWFNPLVDFLAQRRPELAFLRHLFI
;
A
#
# COMPACT_ATOMS: atom_id res chain seq x y z
N SER A 1 -5.81 -6.14 -7.33
CA SER A 1 -4.72 -7.10 -7.08
C SER A 1 -3.99 -7.48 -8.37
N ILE A 2 -4.68 -8.05 -9.37
CA ILE A 2 -4.05 -8.46 -10.64
C ILE A 2 -3.53 -7.27 -11.45
N GLU A 3 -4.31 -6.20 -11.59
CA GLU A 3 -3.85 -4.99 -12.30
C GLU A 3 -2.57 -4.41 -11.68
N LEU A 4 -2.54 -4.26 -10.35
CA LEU A 4 -1.35 -3.81 -9.61
C LEU A 4 -0.15 -4.74 -9.84
N ALA A 5 -0.35 -6.06 -9.85
CA ALA A 5 0.72 -7.01 -10.18
C ALA A 5 1.20 -6.80 -11.63
N CYS A 6 0.29 -6.69 -12.60
CA CYS A 6 0.63 -6.42 -13.99
C CYS A 6 1.40 -5.11 -14.18
N ASP A 7 1.08 -4.05 -13.43
CA ASP A 7 1.82 -2.77 -13.47
C ASP A 7 3.27 -2.91 -12.97
N HIS A 8 3.54 -3.81 -12.02
CA HIS A 8 4.90 -4.06 -11.50
C HIS A 8 5.75 -4.95 -12.42
N PHE A 9 5.13 -5.71 -13.31
CA PHE A 9 5.81 -6.58 -14.27
C PHE A 9 5.82 -6.01 -15.71
N ASP A 10 5.51 -4.72 -15.86
CA ASP A 10 5.63 -3.96 -17.11
C ASP A 10 5.09 -4.70 -18.34
N ILE A 11 3.87 -5.21 -18.20
CA ILE A 11 3.19 -5.99 -19.26
C ILE A 11 2.64 -5.06 -20.35
N ARG A 12 2.62 -3.76 -20.06
CA ARG A 12 2.22 -2.69 -20.98
C ARG A 12 3.51 -2.09 -21.56
N GLU A 13 4.18 -2.84 -22.44
CA GLU A 13 5.50 -2.59 -23.09
C GLU A 13 5.77 -1.17 -23.65
N GLU A 14 4.83 -0.24 -23.57
CA GLU A 14 4.91 1.10 -24.15
C GLU A 14 4.54 2.26 -23.20
N ARG A 15 4.21 2.02 -21.91
CA ARG A 15 3.68 3.09 -21.03
C ARG A 15 4.36 3.29 -19.68
N GLY A 16 5.32 2.46 -19.29
CA GLY A 16 5.87 2.50 -17.92
C GLY A 16 4.79 2.27 -16.86
N HIS A 17 5.10 2.49 -15.59
CA HIS A 17 4.11 2.42 -14.51
C HIS A 17 2.94 3.38 -14.80
N THR A 18 1.73 2.84 -14.89
CA THR A 18 0.56 3.64 -15.28
C THR A 18 0.00 4.52 -14.17
N THR A 19 0.50 4.36 -12.94
CA THR A 19 0.02 5.02 -11.72
C THR A 19 1.16 5.64 -10.92
N LYS A 20 0.89 6.72 -10.20
CA LYS A 20 1.89 7.41 -9.35
C LYS A 20 2.28 6.55 -8.15
N PHE A 21 3.43 6.84 -7.55
CA PHE A 21 3.87 6.11 -6.35
C PHE A 21 2.86 6.17 -5.18
N SER A 22 2.18 7.32 -5.00
CA SER A 22 1.10 7.46 -4.01
C SER A 22 -0.09 6.56 -4.30
N GLU A 23 -0.52 6.44 -5.56
CA GLU A 23 -1.63 5.59 -6.00
C GLU A 23 -1.29 4.09 -5.85
N GLN A 24 -0.02 3.73 -6.05
CA GLN A 24 0.47 2.39 -5.72
C GLN A 24 0.42 2.14 -4.21
N GLY A 25 0.80 3.14 -3.40
CA GLY A 25 0.70 3.11 -1.94
C GLY A 25 -0.74 2.89 -1.47
N GLU A 26 -1.69 3.69 -1.95
CA GLU A 26 -3.13 3.51 -1.70
C GLU A 26 -3.58 2.08 -2.03
N SER A 27 -3.21 1.58 -3.22
CA SER A 27 -3.61 0.26 -3.70
C SER A 27 -3.07 -0.87 -2.83
N TRP A 28 -1.79 -0.79 -2.44
CA TRP A 28 -1.16 -1.78 -1.56
C TRP A 28 -1.73 -1.76 -0.14
N LEU A 29 -1.88 -0.57 0.45
CA LEU A 29 -2.43 -0.44 1.80
C LEU A 29 -3.89 -0.91 1.83
N THR A 30 -4.67 -0.65 0.78
CA THR A 30 -6.04 -1.21 0.65
C THR A 30 -6.01 -2.75 0.63
N LEU A 31 -5.06 -3.36 -0.07
CA LEU A 31 -4.90 -4.83 -0.05
C LEU A 31 -4.53 -5.34 1.34
N PHE A 32 -3.60 -4.68 2.04
CA PHE A 32 -3.21 -5.04 3.40
C PHE A 32 -4.34 -4.85 4.40
N ALA A 33 -5.15 -3.79 4.25
CA ALA A 33 -6.37 -3.57 5.03
C ALA A 33 -7.40 -4.70 4.85
N CYS A 34 -7.41 -5.34 3.68
CA CYS A 34 -8.21 -6.52 3.36
C CYS A 34 -7.48 -7.85 3.66
N ASN A 35 -6.40 -7.81 4.43
CA ASN A 35 -5.56 -8.94 4.82
C ASN A 35 -4.95 -9.72 3.62
N GLN A 36 -4.74 -9.05 2.48
CA GLN A 36 -4.19 -9.63 1.25
C GLN A 36 -2.68 -9.38 1.16
N PHE A 37 -1.88 -10.25 1.78
CA PHE A 37 -0.41 -10.18 1.74
C PHE A 37 0.24 -11.18 0.76
N SER A 38 -0.55 -12.07 0.15
CA SER A 38 -0.08 -13.15 -0.72
C SER A 38 0.69 -12.68 -1.97
N LEU A 39 0.48 -11.43 -2.37
CA LEU A 39 1.18 -10.80 -3.48
C LEU A 39 2.59 -10.31 -3.14
N VAL A 40 2.88 -10.04 -1.86
CA VAL A 40 4.13 -9.39 -1.43
C VAL A 40 5.38 -10.17 -1.89
N PRO A 41 5.47 -11.51 -1.71
CA PRO A 41 6.67 -12.25 -2.10
C PRO A 41 7.01 -12.17 -3.59
N TYR A 42 6.00 -11.94 -4.44
CA TYR A 42 6.14 -11.92 -5.89
C TYR A 42 6.38 -10.51 -6.42
N CYS A 43 5.63 -9.52 -5.91
CA CYS A 43 5.70 -8.15 -6.41
C CYS A 43 6.85 -7.34 -5.78
N TYR A 44 7.22 -7.59 -4.52
CA TYR A 44 8.26 -6.82 -3.84
C TYR A 44 9.61 -6.84 -4.58
N PRO A 45 10.12 -7.99 -5.06
CA PRO A 45 11.36 -8.00 -5.83
C PRO A 45 11.28 -7.22 -7.15
N ALA A 46 10.12 -7.20 -7.81
CA ALA A 46 9.92 -6.42 -9.03
C ALA A 46 9.95 -4.91 -8.74
N ILE A 47 9.29 -4.49 -7.67
CA ILE A 47 9.34 -3.10 -7.18
C ILE A 47 10.76 -2.68 -6.83
N GLN A 48 11.52 -3.50 -6.08
CA GLN A 48 12.91 -3.20 -5.74
C GLN A 48 13.78 -3.02 -6.99
N ARG A 49 13.61 -3.89 -8.01
CA ARG A 49 14.31 -3.73 -9.29
C ARG A 49 13.94 -2.41 -9.97
N GLY A 50 12.66 -2.01 -9.93
CA GLY A 50 12.19 -0.73 -10.46
C GLY A 50 12.84 0.48 -9.78
N PHE A 51 13.11 0.41 -8.48
CA PHE A 51 13.83 1.46 -7.75
C PHE A 51 15.31 1.49 -8.13
N GLN A 52 15.95 0.32 -8.23
CA GLN A 52 17.36 0.21 -8.59
C GLN A 52 17.64 0.63 -10.04
N SER A 53 16.73 0.33 -10.97
CA SER A 53 16.85 0.74 -12.38
C SER A 53 16.49 2.20 -12.62
N GLY A 54 15.92 2.89 -11.62
CA GLY A 54 15.48 4.28 -11.72
C GLY A 54 14.10 4.46 -12.37
N VAL A 55 13.46 3.39 -12.87
CA VAL A 55 12.12 3.45 -13.48
C VAL A 55 11.08 3.96 -12.48
N LEU A 56 11.17 3.57 -11.21
CA LEU A 56 10.28 4.09 -10.17
C LEU A 56 10.57 5.55 -9.79
N LYS A 57 11.76 6.10 -10.09
CA LYS A 57 12.04 7.52 -9.86
C LYS A 57 11.26 8.42 -10.81
N GLU A 58 10.86 7.92 -11.97
CA GLU A 58 10.04 8.68 -12.93
C GLU A 58 8.62 8.91 -12.43
N ILE A 59 8.11 8.03 -11.55
CA ILE A 59 6.78 8.16 -10.95
C ILE A 59 6.78 8.70 -9.52
N VAL A 60 7.96 8.92 -8.93
CA VAL A 60 8.15 9.54 -7.61
C VAL A 60 8.55 11.01 -7.83
N PRO A 61 7.67 11.99 -7.54
CA PRO A 61 8.02 13.39 -7.68
C PRO A 61 9.15 13.78 -6.71
N PHE A 62 10.36 14.02 -7.23
CA PHE A 62 11.55 14.31 -6.41
C PHE A 62 11.40 15.54 -5.50
N TYR A 63 10.49 16.46 -5.82
CA TYR A 63 10.27 17.68 -5.06
C TYR A 63 9.28 17.52 -3.91
N ARG A 64 8.66 16.34 -3.75
CA ARG A 64 7.56 16.12 -2.81
C ARG A 64 7.82 14.95 -1.87
N GLU A 65 7.50 15.15 -0.60
CA GLU A 65 7.52 14.11 0.42
C GLU A 65 6.42 13.07 0.18
N GLN A 66 6.86 11.81 0.02
CA GLN A 66 6.00 10.64 -0.15
C GLN A 66 5.51 10.11 1.21
N LYS A 67 4.25 9.65 1.26
CA LYS A 67 3.59 9.17 2.48
C LYS A 67 3.10 7.73 2.34
N LEU A 68 1.99 7.51 1.62
CA LEU A 68 1.32 6.22 1.51
C LEU A 68 2.20 5.16 0.85
N GLY A 69 2.93 5.55 -0.20
CA GLY A 69 3.90 4.66 -0.83
C GLY A 69 5.00 4.22 0.12
N ILE A 70 5.43 5.10 1.04
CA ILE A 70 6.45 4.78 2.04
C ILE A 70 5.91 3.74 3.03
N LEU A 71 4.73 3.97 3.60
CA LEU A 71 4.12 3.03 4.52
C LEU A 71 3.91 1.65 3.88
N ALA A 72 3.39 1.62 2.65
CA ALA A 72 3.17 0.40 1.91
C ALA A 72 4.48 -0.40 1.70
N MET A 73 5.52 0.27 1.20
CA MET A 73 6.78 -0.37 0.88
C MET A 73 7.55 -0.79 2.13
N GLU A 74 7.50 -0.01 3.22
CA GLU A 74 8.10 -0.38 4.50
C GLU A 74 7.43 -1.61 5.11
N ILE A 75 6.10 -1.73 5.00
CA ILE A 75 5.35 -2.94 5.37
C ILE A 75 5.80 -4.13 4.52
N MET A 76 5.88 -3.98 3.19
CA MET A 76 6.32 -5.04 2.28
C MET A 76 7.75 -5.50 2.56
N ALA A 77 8.66 -4.56 2.81
CA ALA A 77 10.05 -4.84 3.15
C ALA A 77 10.15 -5.65 4.45
N ARG A 78 9.45 -5.22 5.51
CA ARG A 78 9.47 -5.92 6.81
C ARG A 78 8.80 -7.29 6.74
N GLU A 79 7.72 -7.45 5.97
CA GLU A 79 7.11 -8.76 5.69
C GLU A 79 8.13 -9.73 5.06
N ARG A 80 9.12 -9.20 4.34
CA ARG A 80 10.22 -9.92 3.70
C ARG A 80 11.49 -10.03 4.55
N GLY A 81 11.51 -9.45 5.74
CA GLY A 81 12.71 -9.35 6.59
C GLY A 81 13.79 -8.42 6.01
N ASP A 82 13.40 -7.44 5.19
CA ASP A 82 14.27 -6.50 4.50
C ASP A 82 14.07 -5.06 5.02
N THR A 83 14.97 -4.16 4.64
CA THR A 83 14.94 -2.72 4.99
C THR A 83 15.17 -1.87 3.76
N ILE A 84 14.57 -0.68 3.73
CA ILE A 84 14.70 0.24 2.59
C ILE A 84 15.60 1.42 2.97
N ASN A 85 16.61 1.67 2.14
CA ASN A 85 17.41 2.89 2.23
C ASN A 85 16.82 3.97 1.29
N TRP A 86 15.90 4.76 1.83
CA TRP A 86 15.20 5.82 1.10
C TRP A 86 16.13 6.91 0.56
N GLU A 87 17.20 7.22 1.29
CA GLU A 87 18.21 8.21 0.88
C GLU A 87 18.98 7.73 -0.36
N ALA A 88 19.44 6.47 -0.35
CA ALA A 88 20.10 5.87 -1.51
C ALA A 88 19.16 5.80 -2.74
N MET A 89 17.86 5.62 -2.50
CA MET A 89 16.83 5.66 -3.55
C MET A 89 16.47 7.08 -3.99
N GLN A 90 16.99 8.12 -3.33
CA GLN A 90 16.70 9.54 -3.61
C GLN A 90 15.20 9.87 -3.54
N VAL A 91 14.48 9.19 -2.66
CA VAL A 91 13.05 9.44 -2.41
C VAL A 91 12.93 10.38 -1.23
N ARG A 92 12.25 11.52 -1.40
CA ARG A 92 11.90 12.39 -0.28
C ARG A 92 10.74 11.78 0.48
N VAL A 93 10.94 11.57 1.77
CA VAL A 93 9.98 10.88 2.64
C VAL A 93 9.40 11.86 3.65
N ASP A 94 8.10 11.78 3.89
CA ASP A 94 7.46 12.48 5.00
C ASP A 94 7.98 11.93 6.34
N PRO A 95 8.59 12.77 7.21
CA PRO A 95 9.21 12.31 8.44
C PRO A 95 8.25 11.57 9.37
N VAL A 96 6.96 11.92 9.38
CA VAL A 96 5.94 11.27 10.22
C VAL A 96 5.76 9.81 9.80
N TYR A 97 5.71 9.56 8.49
CA TYR A 97 5.57 8.21 7.95
C TYR A 97 6.83 7.37 8.15
N LEU A 98 8.01 7.98 8.01
CA LEU A 98 9.28 7.30 8.24
C LEU A 98 9.45 6.90 9.71
N ASP A 99 9.22 7.84 10.62
CA ASP A 99 9.28 7.61 12.06
C ASP A 99 8.30 6.50 12.48
N PHE A 100 7.06 6.56 11.98
CA PHE A 100 6.08 5.52 12.22
C PHE A 100 6.60 4.14 11.78
N CYS A 101 7.15 4.02 10.57
CA CYS A 101 7.64 2.75 10.04
C CYS A 101 8.89 2.22 10.78
N GLN A 102 9.78 3.11 11.21
CA GLN A 102 11.06 2.73 11.81
C GLN A 102 10.95 2.46 13.31
N ASN A 103 10.17 3.28 14.02
CA ASN A 103 10.17 3.31 15.48
C ASN A 103 8.87 2.78 16.10
N ILE A 104 7.74 2.88 15.39
CA ILE A 104 6.42 2.58 15.95
C ILE A 104 5.85 1.26 15.46
N LEU A 105 5.99 0.97 14.16
CA LEU A 105 5.32 -0.13 13.46
C LEU A 105 5.57 -1.51 14.11
N LEU A 106 6.78 -1.75 14.62
CA LEU A 106 7.18 -2.99 15.31
C LEU A 106 7.24 -2.84 16.84
N SER A 107 6.93 -1.67 17.40
CA SER A 107 7.01 -1.42 18.83
C SER A 107 5.99 -2.26 19.60
N SER A 108 6.42 -2.76 20.77
CA SER A 108 5.58 -3.39 21.78
C SER A 108 5.07 -2.40 22.85
N ASP A 109 5.48 -1.13 22.77
CA ASP A 109 4.97 -0.06 23.64
C ASP A 109 3.60 0.40 23.13
N ASP A 110 2.54 -0.02 23.82
CA ASP A 110 1.16 0.28 23.45
C ASP A 110 0.86 1.79 23.43
N GLU A 111 1.48 2.61 24.28
CA GLU A 111 1.24 4.06 24.28
C GLU A 111 1.93 4.73 23.09
N LEU A 112 3.17 4.33 22.79
CA LEU A 112 3.85 4.78 21.58
C LEU A 112 3.06 4.41 20.31
N VAL A 113 2.58 3.17 20.24
CA VAL A 113 1.77 2.69 19.11
C VAL A 113 0.43 3.42 19.02
N ARG A 114 -0.25 3.64 20.14
CA ARG A 114 -1.50 4.41 20.21
C ARG A 114 -1.30 5.82 19.67
N THR A 115 -0.29 6.55 20.14
CA THR A 115 0.00 7.92 19.67
C THR A 115 0.34 7.93 18.18
N GLY A 116 1.14 6.96 17.71
CA GLY A 116 1.45 6.84 16.29
C GLY A 116 0.23 6.58 15.43
N LEU A 117 -0.69 5.71 15.87
CA LEU A 117 -1.91 5.37 15.12
C LEU A 117 -2.89 6.55 15.07
N ILE A 118 -3.04 7.30 16.16
CA ILE A 118 -3.82 8.56 16.16
C ILE A 118 -3.20 9.54 15.17
N THR A 119 -1.88 9.74 15.23
CA THR A 119 -1.16 10.62 14.30
C THR A 119 -1.37 10.20 12.84
N LEU A 120 -1.34 8.89 12.56
CA LEU A 120 -1.60 8.36 11.22
C LEU A 120 -3.02 8.68 10.75
N CYS A 121 -4.03 8.57 11.63
CA CYS A 121 -5.41 8.94 11.32
C CYS A 121 -5.60 10.46 11.12
N ASP A 122 -4.93 11.29 11.91
CA ASP A 122 -4.95 12.75 11.72
C ASP A 122 -4.34 13.10 10.35
N LYS A 123 -3.20 12.49 10.02
CA LYS A 123 -2.54 12.64 8.72
C LYS A 123 -3.39 12.12 7.57
N HIS A 124 -4.13 11.04 7.73
CA HIS A 124 -5.08 10.55 6.73
C HIS A 124 -6.07 11.67 6.35
N LEU A 125 -6.66 12.35 7.33
CA LEU A 125 -7.56 13.49 7.05
C LEU A 125 -6.84 14.65 6.36
N GLU A 126 -5.64 15.00 6.83
CA GLU A 126 -4.83 16.10 6.27
C GLU A 126 -4.46 15.86 4.79
N TRP A 127 -4.27 14.60 4.37
CA TRP A 127 -3.83 14.25 3.02
C TRP A 127 -4.94 13.88 2.05
N THR A 128 -6.20 14.10 2.45
CA THR A 128 -7.37 13.93 1.58
C THR A 128 -7.65 15.18 0.73
N ASP A 129 -7.83 15.01 -0.58
CA ASP A 129 -8.26 16.12 -1.44
C ASP A 129 -9.79 16.28 -1.41
N PHE A 130 -10.28 16.99 -0.40
CA PHE A 130 -11.72 17.16 -0.19
C PHE A 130 -12.37 18.19 -1.14
N HIS A 131 -11.59 19.06 -1.83
CA HIS A 131 -12.16 20.32 -2.36
C HIS A 131 -11.65 20.86 -3.71
N ASN A 132 -10.73 20.26 -4.48
CA ASN A 132 -10.28 20.89 -5.74
C ASN A 132 -10.85 20.30 -7.04
N SER A 133 -11.77 21.05 -7.67
CA SER A 133 -12.18 20.85 -9.07
C SER A 133 -11.19 21.39 -10.10
N ASP A 134 -10.15 22.12 -9.67
CA ASP A 134 -9.12 22.65 -10.56
C ASP A 134 -7.77 21.97 -10.33
N LYS A 135 -7.49 21.02 -11.22
CA LYS A 135 -6.18 20.61 -11.73
C LYS A 135 -5.02 20.83 -10.75
N HIS A 136 -4.74 19.81 -9.92
CA HIS A 136 -3.40 19.24 -9.62
C HIS A 136 -3.40 18.47 -8.26
N CYS A 137 -4.30 17.48 -8.15
CA CYS A 137 -4.68 16.71 -6.94
C CYS A 137 -3.59 15.75 -6.35
N CYS A 138 -2.41 15.61 -6.96
CA CYS A 138 -1.26 14.86 -6.38
C CYS A 138 0.06 15.63 -6.46
N LEU A 139 0.05 16.87 -6.93
CA LEU A 139 1.28 17.68 -7.00
C LEU A 139 1.38 18.60 -5.78
N THR A 140 0.30 18.72 -5.00
CA THR A 140 0.11 19.69 -3.92
C THR A 140 0.28 19.13 -2.50
N GLY A 141 0.65 17.86 -2.33
CA GLY A 141 0.84 17.27 -1.00
C GLY A 141 -0.25 16.29 -0.54
N TYR A 142 -1.35 16.18 -1.30
CA TYR A 142 -2.43 15.20 -1.07
C TYR A 142 -2.14 13.87 -1.77
N GLU A 143 -2.38 12.75 -1.09
CA GLU A 143 -2.16 11.39 -1.62
C GLU A 143 -3.44 10.56 -1.65
N ILE A 144 -4.47 10.96 -0.89
CA ILE A 144 -5.75 10.27 -0.82
C ILE A 144 -6.74 10.97 -1.74
N GLN A 145 -6.99 10.38 -2.90
CA GLN A 145 -7.83 11.00 -3.95
C GLN A 145 -9.22 10.35 -4.06
N ARG A 146 -9.31 9.11 -3.60
CA ARG A 146 -10.50 8.29 -3.71
C ARG A 146 -11.49 8.63 -2.61
N GLN A 147 -12.69 9.09 -2.99
CA GLN A 147 -13.73 9.52 -2.05
C GLN A 147 -14.16 8.40 -1.10
N ASP A 148 -14.13 7.14 -1.55
CA ASP A 148 -14.45 5.98 -0.71
C ASP A 148 -13.42 5.73 0.39
N LEU A 149 -12.19 6.23 0.24
CA LEU A 149 -11.13 6.11 1.24
C LEU A 149 -11.22 7.19 2.33
N LEU A 150 -11.91 8.31 2.09
CA LEU A 150 -11.98 9.45 3.03
C LEU A 150 -12.46 9.07 4.45
N LEU A 151 -13.43 8.16 4.53
CA LEU A 151 -14.03 7.73 5.81
C LEU A 151 -13.51 6.37 6.26
N TRP A 152 -12.53 5.83 5.56
CA TRP A 152 -11.97 4.53 5.82
C TRP A 152 -10.47 4.66 6.05
N PRO A 153 -9.98 4.60 7.31
CA PRO A 153 -8.56 4.68 7.62
C PRO A 153 -7.87 3.36 7.22
N PHE A 154 -7.74 3.13 5.92
CA PHE A 154 -7.22 1.90 5.33
C PHE A 154 -5.75 1.67 5.73
N GLU A 155 -4.98 2.72 5.96
CA GLU A 155 -3.61 2.67 6.48
C GLU A 155 -3.58 2.11 7.90
N TYR A 156 -4.48 2.57 8.77
CA TYR A 156 -4.65 2.03 10.12
C TYR A 156 -4.98 0.54 10.05
N GLN A 157 -5.94 0.15 9.21
CA GLN A 157 -6.36 -1.24 9.09
C GLN A 157 -5.25 -2.13 8.49
N ALA A 158 -4.47 -1.60 7.54
CA ALA A 158 -3.28 -2.25 7.00
C ALA A 158 -2.24 -2.51 8.08
N VAL A 159 -1.91 -1.50 8.90
CA VAL A 159 -0.98 -1.62 10.02
C VAL A 159 -1.48 -2.62 11.05
N LYS A 160 -2.75 -2.55 11.44
CA LYS A 160 -3.38 -3.48 12.39
C LYS A 160 -3.27 -4.92 11.92
N ASN A 161 -3.63 -5.18 10.66
CA ASN A 161 -3.56 -6.52 10.08
C ASN A 161 -2.11 -7.02 9.99
N TRP A 162 -1.20 -6.16 9.55
CA TRP A 162 0.21 -6.53 9.45
C TRP A 162 0.83 -6.83 10.83
N ARG A 163 0.59 -5.97 11.83
CA ARG A 163 1.03 -6.20 13.22
C ARG A 163 0.53 -7.53 13.77
N ALA A 164 -0.75 -7.86 13.54
CA ALA A 164 -1.30 -9.15 13.94
C ALA A 164 -0.56 -10.33 13.30
N ARG A 165 -0.14 -10.21 12.04
CA ARG A 165 0.69 -11.23 11.36
C ARG A 165 2.08 -11.36 11.97
N GLN A 166 2.64 -10.29 12.52
CA GLN A 166 3.90 -10.30 13.27
C GLN A 166 3.73 -10.79 14.72
N GLY A 167 2.52 -11.19 15.14
CA GLY A 167 2.23 -11.59 16.51
C GLY A 167 2.14 -10.43 17.50
N LEU A 168 2.00 -9.19 17.01
CA LEU A 168 1.91 -7.98 17.83
C LEU A 168 0.45 -7.58 18.07
N SER A 169 0.16 -7.10 19.27
CA SER A 169 -1.10 -6.41 19.59
C SER A 169 -1.18 -5.07 18.86
N THR A 170 -2.38 -4.57 18.63
CA THR A 170 -2.61 -3.18 18.19
C THR A 170 -3.60 -2.55 19.16
N PRO A 171 -3.21 -1.46 19.87
CA PRO A 171 -4.10 -0.82 20.83
C PRO A 171 -5.33 -0.24 20.13
N MET A 172 -6.48 -0.33 20.79
CA MET A 172 -7.68 0.40 20.37
C MET A 172 -7.41 1.90 20.51
N ILE A 173 -7.77 2.72 19.52
CA ILE A 173 -7.61 4.18 19.59
C ILE A 173 -8.97 4.87 19.62
N GLU A 174 -9.05 6.03 20.27
CA GLU A 174 -10.21 6.90 20.23
C GLU A 174 -9.99 7.97 19.16
N HIS A 175 -10.60 7.80 17.99
CA HIS A 175 -10.50 8.76 16.89
C HIS A 175 -11.80 8.75 16.06
N PRO A 176 -12.30 9.89 15.54
CA PRO A 176 -13.57 9.94 14.80
C PRO A 176 -13.66 8.95 13.62
N LEU A 177 -12.56 8.70 12.90
CA LEU A 177 -12.51 7.71 11.81
C LEU A 177 -12.75 6.26 12.27
N MET A 178 -12.54 5.96 13.56
CA MET A 178 -12.81 4.63 14.11
C MET A 178 -14.29 4.36 14.33
N ASN A 179 -15.11 5.41 14.35
CA ASN A 179 -16.56 5.31 14.49
C ASN A 179 -17.27 5.19 13.13
N SER A 180 -16.53 5.12 12.03
CA SER A 180 -17.13 5.02 10.70
C SER A 180 -17.71 3.61 10.48
N PRO A 181 -18.80 3.49 9.70
CA PRO A 181 -19.31 2.20 9.26
C PRO A 181 -18.26 1.36 8.54
N MET A 182 -17.30 2.00 7.84
CA MET A 182 -16.25 1.30 7.11
C MET A 182 -15.22 0.63 8.03
N THR A 183 -14.93 1.23 9.19
CA THR A 183 -14.01 0.66 10.19
C THR A 183 -14.71 -0.39 11.07
N THR A 184 -16.02 -0.26 11.25
CA THR A 184 -16.83 -1.15 12.09
C THR A 184 -17.50 -2.29 11.32
N ALA A 185 -17.61 -2.18 9.99
CA ALA A 185 -18.09 -3.26 9.13
C ALA A 185 -17.09 -4.42 9.11
N ASN A 186 -17.61 -5.64 9.11
CA ASN A 186 -16.82 -6.87 9.01
C ASN A 186 -15.90 -6.80 7.78
N CYS A 187 -14.59 -7.02 7.99
CA CYS A 187 -13.64 -7.19 6.89
C CYS A 187 -14.21 -8.17 5.86
N PRO A 188 -14.18 -7.86 4.56
CA PRO A 188 -14.64 -8.81 3.55
C PRO A 188 -13.83 -10.10 3.67
N ASP A 189 -14.53 -11.21 3.90
CA ASP A 189 -13.90 -12.53 3.97
C ASP A 189 -13.64 -13.05 2.55
N PHE A 190 -12.46 -12.76 2.03
CA PHE A 190 -12.03 -13.24 0.72
C PHE A 190 -11.70 -14.74 0.70
N SER A 191 -11.73 -15.46 1.83
CA SER A 191 -11.59 -16.92 1.83
C SER A 191 -12.75 -17.61 1.11
N GLN A 192 -13.88 -16.91 0.96
CA GLN A 192 -15.06 -17.39 0.26
C GLN A 192 -15.07 -17.00 -1.23
N TRP A 193 -14.04 -16.30 -1.73
CA TRP A 193 -13.98 -15.93 -3.12
C TRP A 193 -13.85 -17.19 -3.98
N GLN A 194 -14.85 -17.44 -4.82
CA GLN A 194 -14.80 -18.51 -5.81
C GLN A 194 -14.20 -18.00 -7.10
N ARG A 195 -13.17 -18.69 -7.57
CA ARG A 195 -12.49 -18.36 -8.81
C ARG A 195 -13.43 -18.49 -10.01
N PRO A 196 -13.67 -17.41 -10.78
CA PRO A 196 -14.48 -17.50 -11.99
C PRO A 196 -13.81 -18.38 -13.06
N GLU A 197 -14.62 -19.01 -13.92
CA GLU A 197 -14.12 -19.88 -15.00
C GLU A 197 -13.15 -19.17 -15.95
N TRP A 198 -13.33 -17.86 -16.17
CA TRP A 198 -12.46 -17.05 -17.03
C TRP A 198 -11.08 -16.75 -16.43
N PHE A 199 -10.88 -16.95 -15.12
CA PHE A 199 -9.67 -16.51 -14.41
C PHE A 199 -8.41 -17.26 -14.87
N ASN A 200 -8.44 -18.59 -14.85
CA ASN A 200 -7.27 -19.39 -15.24
C ASN A 200 -6.90 -19.17 -16.73
N PRO A 201 -7.86 -19.14 -17.69
CA PRO A 201 -7.57 -18.75 -19.07
C PRO A 201 -6.91 -17.37 -19.21
N LEU A 202 -7.36 -16.37 -18.46
CA LEU A 202 -6.73 -15.04 -18.46
C LEU A 202 -5.29 -15.10 -17.93
N VAL A 203 -5.07 -15.78 -16.81
CA VAL A 203 -3.73 -15.92 -16.22
C VAL A 203 -2.79 -16.66 -17.19
N ASP A 204 -3.27 -17.69 -17.89
CA ASP A 204 -2.48 -18.42 -18.86
C ASP A 204 -2.09 -17.56 -20.05
N PHE A 205 -3.02 -16.75 -20.56
CA PHE A 205 -2.73 -15.77 -21.60
C PHE A 205 -1.68 -14.75 -21.15
N LEU A 206 -1.78 -14.26 -19.92
CA LEU A 206 -0.81 -13.33 -19.34
C LEU A 206 0.57 -13.98 -19.16
N ALA A 207 0.61 -15.21 -18.63
CA ALA A 207 1.84 -15.97 -18.40
C ALA A 207 2.58 -16.34 -19.70
N GLN A 208 1.86 -16.54 -20.81
CA GLN A 208 2.48 -16.74 -22.13
C GLN A 208 3.29 -15.51 -22.59
N ARG A 209 2.85 -14.30 -22.23
CA ARG A 209 3.54 -13.05 -22.60
C ARG A 209 4.61 -12.65 -21.57
N ARG A 210 4.37 -12.98 -20.30
CA ARG A 210 5.22 -12.66 -19.15
C ARG A 210 5.22 -13.84 -18.18
N PRO A 211 6.15 -14.79 -18.32
CA PRO A 211 6.22 -15.98 -17.48
C PRO A 211 6.27 -15.68 -15.98
N GLU A 212 6.78 -14.51 -15.60
CA GLU A 212 6.83 -14.03 -14.22
C GLU A 212 5.45 -13.90 -13.58
N LEU A 213 4.35 -13.80 -14.36
CA LEU A 213 2.98 -13.77 -13.85
C LEU A 213 2.37 -15.14 -13.57
N ALA A 214 3.05 -16.24 -13.84
CA ALA A 214 2.50 -17.57 -13.61
C ALA A 214 2.03 -17.78 -12.15
N PHE A 215 2.64 -17.05 -11.19
CA PHE A 215 2.25 -17.10 -9.78
C PHE A 215 0.80 -16.67 -9.52
N LEU A 216 0.18 -15.89 -10.42
CA LEU A 216 -1.22 -15.45 -10.26
C LEU A 216 -2.19 -16.64 -10.16
N ARG A 217 -1.83 -17.82 -10.71
CA ARG A 217 -2.61 -19.07 -10.57
C ARG A 217 -2.75 -19.53 -9.12
N HIS A 218 -1.78 -19.17 -8.29
CA HIS A 218 -1.69 -19.55 -6.88
C HIS A 218 -2.32 -18.52 -5.94
N LEU A 219 -2.81 -17.40 -6.46
CA LEU A 219 -3.53 -16.41 -5.67
C LEU A 219 -4.99 -16.82 -5.50
N PHE A 220 -5.56 -16.42 -4.36
CA PHE A 220 -6.98 -16.62 -4.04
C PHE A 220 -7.37 -18.11 -4.09
N ILE A 221 -6.56 -18.94 -3.41
CA ILE A 221 -6.85 -20.35 -3.09
C ILE A 221 -7.14 -20.42 -1.59
#